data_AF-A0A5M6ZDE2-F1
#
_entry.id   AF-A0A5M6ZDE2-F1
#
_cell.length_a   1.000
_cell.length_b   1.000
_cell.length_c   1.000
_cell.angle_alpha   90.00
_cell.angle_beta   90.00
_cell.angle_gamma   90.00
#
_symmetry.space_group_name_H-M   'P 1'
#
loop_
_entity.id
_entity.type
_entity.pdbx_description
1 polymer ?
#
loop_
_entity_poly.entity_id
_entity_poly.type
_entity_poly.pdbx_seq_one_letter_code
_entity_poly.pdbx_strand_id
1 'polypeptide(L)'
;MTLSVRLRALAIAACAAFPLAAGCAPDTAPPPADGAGALEPPVLSVTGAGGRTPVETGLFDKYALAGVAQTFSFADIAALPRSEMTTDYPLGDTPQTWTGPQLSAVLAAAGAPGSGARLTAYDGYQVEVSAEDIARFEPVLAHAVDGRGLVTGELGPFILVWPRGEDPELDDMNDDLWVWGVFVIEAF
;
A
#
# COMPACT_ATOMS: atom_id res chain seq x y z
N MET A 1 -32.05 -19.77 68.68
CA MET A 1 -33.24 -20.63 68.52
C MET A 1 -33.46 -20.82 67.03
N THR A 2 -33.45 -21.98 66.39
CA THR A 2 -33.51 -23.38 66.87
C THR A 2 -33.13 -24.30 65.69
N LEU A 3 -32.19 -25.22 65.96
CA LEU A 3 -32.06 -26.63 65.52
C LEU A 3 -32.42 -27.18 64.12
N SER A 4 -31.46 -27.99 63.64
CA SER A 4 -31.56 -29.39 63.14
C SER A 4 -32.36 -29.71 61.87
N VAL A 5 -31.72 -30.15 60.77
CA VAL A 5 -31.12 -31.48 60.48
C VAL A 5 -32.14 -32.61 60.31
N ARG A 6 -32.19 -33.21 59.09
CA ARG A 6 -32.26 -34.66 58.76
C ARG A 6 -31.77 -34.80 57.29
N LEU A 7 -30.61 -35.35 56.90
CA LEU A 7 -29.89 -36.62 57.11
C LEU A 7 -30.32 -37.78 56.16
N ARG A 8 -29.31 -38.29 55.41
CA ARG A 8 -29.13 -39.60 54.72
C ARG A 8 -29.71 -39.72 53.29
N ALA A 9 -29.06 -40.33 52.30
CA ALA A 9 -27.98 -41.32 52.29
C ALA A 9 -27.17 -41.34 50.97
N LEU A 10 -25.96 -41.91 51.08
CA LEU A 10 -25.00 -42.40 50.08
C LEU A 10 -25.59 -43.00 48.78
N ALA A 11 -24.90 -42.75 47.65
CA ALA A 11 -24.39 -43.79 46.74
C ALA A 11 -23.29 -43.19 45.83
N ILE A 12 -22.03 -43.61 46.01
CA ILE A 12 -21.23 -44.51 45.13
C ILE A 12 -20.56 -43.78 43.95
N ALA A 13 -19.24 -43.65 44.13
CA ALA A 13 -18.16 -43.70 43.15
C ALA A 13 -18.50 -43.78 41.65
N ALA A 14 -17.99 -42.80 40.90
CA ALA A 14 -17.19 -43.06 39.69
C ALA A 14 -16.33 -41.82 39.39
N CYS A 15 -15.04 -41.89 39.71
CA CYS A 15 -14.03 -41.03 39.09
C CYS A 15 -13.93 -41.43 37.61
N ALA A 16 -14.73 -40.80 36.75
CA ALA A 16 -14.44 -40.78 35.32
C ALA A 16 -13.47 -39.61 35.09
N ALA A 17 -12.20 -39.95 34.87
CA ALA A 17 -11.19 -39.02 34.41
C ALA A 17 -11.68 -38.38 33.10
N PHE A 18 -12.00 -37.09 33.15
CA PHE A 18 -12.18 -36.27 31.96
C PHE A 18 -10.78 -36.00 31.40
N PRO A 19 -10.44 -36.47 30.19
CA PRO A 19 -9.26 -35.95 29.53
C PRO A 19 -9.58 -34.50 29.16
N LEU A 20 -8.86 -33.57 29.80
CA LEU A 20 -8.63 -32.22 29.28
C LEU A 20 -7.88 -32.37 27.95
N ALA A 21 -8.62 -32.58 26.86
CA ALA A 21 -8.11 -32.29 25.53
C ALA A 21 -8.05 -30.77 25.41
N ALA A 22 -6.92 -30.20 25.86
CA ALA A 22 -6.50 -28.89 25.42
C ALA A 22 -6.31 -28.98 23.89
N GLY A 23 -7.36 -28.62 23.16
CA GLY A 23 -7.26 -28.33 21.74
C GLY A 23 -6.41 -27.08 21.58
N CYS A 24 -5.09 -27.24 21.50
CA CYS A 24 -4.25 -26.30 20.78
C CYS A 24 -4.70 -26.36 19.32
N ALA A 25 -5.68 -25.53 18.96
CA ALA A 25 -5.77 -25.11 17.57
C ALA A 25 -4.39 -24.50 17.24
N PRO A 26 -3.72 -24.92 16.16
CA PRO A 26 -2.56 -24.18 15.72
C PRO A 26 -3.08 -22.80 15.34
N ASP A 27 -2.67 -21.81 16.13
CA ASP A 27 -2.70 -20.41 15.76
C ASP A 27 -1.90 -20.34 14.45
N THR A 28 -2.61 -20.46 13.33
CA THR A 28 -1.99 -20.47 12.02
C THR A 28 -1.78 -19.01 11.72
N ALA A 29 -0.73 -18.46 12.33
CA ALA A 29 -0.17 -17.20 11.93
C ALA A 29 -0.09 -17.22 10.39
N PRO A 30 -0.58 -16.16 9.71
CA PRO A 30 -0.47 -16.10 8.26
C PRO A 30 0.98 -16.39 7.87
N PRO A 31 1.22 -17.22 6.84
CA PRO A 31 2.56 -17.64 6.47
C PRO A 31 3.46 -16.40 6.27
N PRO A 32 4.74 -16.48 6.65
CA PRO A 32 5.65 -15.35 6.56
C PRO A 32 5.66 -14.81 5.12
N ALA A 33 5.61 -13.48 5.02
CA ALA A 33 5.50 -12.78 3.76
C ALA A 33 6.82 -12.87 2.99
N ASP A 34 7.05 -13.99 2.31
CA ASP A 34 8.27 -14.17 1.52
C ASP A 34 8.13 -13.49 0.16
N GLY A 35 8.49 -12.21 0.15
CA GLY A 35 9.10 -11.45 -0.93
C GLY A 35 10.22 -10.65 -0.26
N ALA A 36 11.37 -10.47 -0.91
CA ALA A 36 12.51 -9.75 -0.32
C ALA A 36 12.02 -8.43 0.33
N GLY A 37 12.17 -8.29 1.65
CA GLY A 37 11.65 -7.13 2.41
C GLY A 37 10.76 -7.42 3.63
N ALA A 38 10.68 -8.67 4.13
CA ALA A 38 9.78 -9.09 5.23
C ALA A 38 9.92 -8.37 6.61
N LEU A 39 10.69 -7.28 6.73
CA LEU A 39 10.84 -6.51 7.97
C LEU A 39 9.97 -5.24 8.01
N GLU A 40 9.55 -4.70 6.87
CA GLU A 40 8.77 -3.47 6.79
C GLU A 40 7.36 -3.72 6.25
N PRO A 41 6.32 -3.09 6.82
CA PRO A 41 4.98 -3.19 6.27
C PRO A 41 4.94 -2.59 4.86
N PRO A 42 4.16 -3.19 3.93
CA PRO A 42 4.02 -2.64 2.59
C PRO A 42 3.34 -1.27 2.63
N VAL A 43 3.82 -0.35 1.79
CA VAL A 43 3.33 1.04 1.68
C VAL A 43 2.69 1.33 0.34
N LEU A 44 3.01 0.54 -0.70
CA LEU A 44 2.45 0.66 -2.05
C LEU A 44 2.02 -0.72 -2.55
N SER A 45 0.86 -0.80 -3.20
CA SER A 45 0.43 -2.01 -3.92
C SER A 45 0.17 -1.70 -5.40
N VAL A 46 0.65 -2.56 -6.29
CA VAL A 46 0.40 -2.44 -7.74
C VAL A 46 -0.46 -3.61 -8.19
N THR A 47 -1.72 -3.35 -8.56
CA THR A 47 -2.67 -4.35 -9.06
C THR A 47 -2.57 -4.49 -10.60
N GLY A 48 -3.12 -5.56 -11.16
CA GLY A 48 -3.09 -5.81 -12.62
C GLY A 48 -1.78 -6.42 -13.13
N ALA A 49 -0.75 -6.44 -12.27
CA ALA A 49 0.48 -7.21 -12.46
C ALA A 49 0.43 -8.50 -11.61
N GLY A 50 1.18 -9.54 -12.00
CA GLY A 50 1.23 -10.79 -11.21
C GLY A 50 1.64 -10.55 -9.75
N GLY A 51 1.23 -11.40 -8.81
CA GLY A 51 1.49 -11.15 -7.39
C GLY A 51 0.58 -11.95 -6.43
N ARG A 52 0.20 -11.34 -5.29
CA ARG A 52 -0.72 -11.90 -4.29
C ARG A 52 -2.01 -11.11 -4.23
N THR A 53 -3.15 -11.73 -3.94
CA THR A 53 -4.38 -10.99 -3.63
C THR A 53 -4.16 -10.12 -2.38
N PRO A 54 -4.32 -8.78 -2.44
CA PRO A 54 -4.32 -7.93 -1.25
C PRO A 54 -5.34 -8.41 -0.24
N VAL A 55 -5.11 -8.10 1.03
CA VAL A 55 -6.13 -8.28 2.06
C VAL A 55 -7.29 -7.34 1.74
N GLU A 56 -8.41 -7.89 1.26
CA GLU A 56 -9.64 -7.18 0.86
C GLU A 56 -10.40 -6.60 2.06
N THR A 57 -9.75 -5.73 2.85
CA THR A 57 -10.36 -5.03 4.00
C THR A 57 -9.86 -3.59 4.05
N GLY A 58 -10.58 -2.72 4.76
CA GLY A 58 -10.16 -1.32 4.92
C GLY A 58 -10.33 -0.52 3.63
N LEU A 59 -9.32 0.27 3.26
CA LEU A 59 -9.39 1.13 2.06
C LEU A 59 -9.50 0.33 0.75
N PHE A 60 -8.96 -0.89 0.70
CA PHE A 60 -9.11 -1.76 -0.47
C PHE A 60 -10.58 -2.09 -0.73
N ASP A 61 -11.31 -2.53 0.30
CA ASP A 61 -12.75 -2.79 0.21
C ASP A 61 -13.56 -1.52 -0.06
N LYS A 62 -13.24 -0.42 0.67
CA LYS A 62 -13.92 0.88 0.51
C LYS A 62 -13.87 1.41 -0.92
N TYR A 63 -12.74 1.24 -1.61
CA TYR A 63 -12.52 1.72 -2.97
C TYR A 63 -12.68 0.62 -4.03
N ALA A 64 -13.20 -0.56 -3.64
CA ALA A 64 -13.38 -1.71 -4.52
C ALA A 64 -12.10 -2.12 -5.28
N LEU A 65 -10.94 -1.95 -4.65
CA LEU A 65 -9.63 -2.32 -5.17
C LEU A 65 -9.43 -3.82 -4.93
N ALA A 66 -9.55 -4.61 -6.00
CA ALA A 66 -9.52 -6.07 -5.95
C ALA A 66 -8.50 -6.64 -6.95
N GLY A 67 -8.29 -7.95 -6.86
CA GLY A 67 -7.41 -8.68 -7.77
C GLY A 67 -6.05 -8.98 -7.17
N VAL A 68 -5.13 -9.40 -8.03
CA VAL A 68 -3.77 -9.76 -7.60
C VAL A 68 -2.90 -8.51 -7.65
N ALA A 69 -2.09 -8.29 -6.62
CA ALA A 69 -1.18 -7.16 -6.51
C ALA A 69 0.22 -7.59 -6.08
N GLN A 70 1.22 -6.89 -6.61
CA GLN A 70 2.56 -6.87 -6.06
C GLN A 70 2.63 -5.77 -5.00
N THR A 71 3.05 -6.14 -3.78
CA THR A 71 3.20 -5.19 -2.67
C THR A 71 4.66 -4.80 -2.49
N PHE A 72 4.91 -3.53 -2.21
CA PHE A 72 6.25 -2.97 -2.01
C PHE A 72 6.34 -2.29 -0.64
N SER A 73 7.40 -2.58 0.11
CA SER A 73 7.85 -1.77 1.24
C SER A 73 8.45 -0.46 0.75
N PHE A 74 8.68 0.48 1.66
CA PHE A 74 9.35 1.73 1.28
C PHE A 74 10.78 1.47 0.80
N ALA A 75 11.49 0.55 1.46
CA ALA A 75 12.81 0.11 1.04
C ALA A 75 12.83 -0.46 -0.39
N ASP A 76 11.80 -1.21 -0.79
CA ASP A 76 11.72 -1.76 -2.15
C ASP A 76 11.60 -0.64 -3.19
N ILE A 77 10.74 0.36 -2.94
CA ILE A 77 10.56 1.50 -3.83
C ILE A 77 11.84 2.36 -3.89
N ALA A 78 12.47 2.62 -2.74
CA ALA A 78 13.69 3.41 -2.66
C ALA A 78 14.91 2.71 -3.30
N ALA A 79 14.87 1.39 -3.50
CA ALA A 79 15.91 0.61 -4.16
C ALA A 79 15.79 0.61 -5.70
N LEU A 80 14.66 1.06 -6.26
CA LEU A 80 14.48 1.22 -7.70
C LEU A 80 15.39 2.34 -8.25
N PRO A 81 15.67 2.37 -9.57
CA PRO A 81 16.41 3.46 -10.19
C PRO A 81 15.82 4.82 -9.82
N ARG A 82 16.60 5.63 -9.11
CA ARG A 82 16.20 6.94 -8.60
C ARG A 82 16.31 7.99 -9.70
N SER A 83 15.25 8.79 -9.81
CA SER A 83 15.20 10.03 -10.59
C SER A 83 15.06 11.24 -9.67
N GLU A 84 15.58 12.38 -10.12
CA GLU A 84 15.39 13.68 -9.50
C GLU A 84 14.80 14.63 -10.53
N MET A 85 13.85 15.46 -10.10
CA MET A 85 13.16 16.38 -10.99
C MET A 85 12.87 17.68 -10.26
N THR A 86 13.23 18.80 -10.88
CA THR A 86 12.97 20.12 -10.30
C THR A 86 11.86 20.81 -11.08
N THR A 87 10.71 21.01 -10.44
CA THR A 87 9.52 21.57 -11.10
C THR A 87 8.70 22.37 -10.11
N ASP A 88 7.88 23.30 -10.61
CA ASP A 88 6.83 23.95 -9.84
C ASP A 88 5.74 22.93 -9.50
N TYR A 89 5.42 22.84 -8.21
CA TYR A 89 4.30 22.07 -7.69
C TYR A 89 3.08 22.99 -7.65
N PRO A 90 1.88 22.57 -8.10
CA PRO A 90 0.73 23.47 -8.21
C PRO A 90 0.33 24.24 -6.94
N LEU A 91 0.56 23.64 -5.75
CA LEU A 91 0.28 24.28 -4.46
C LEU A 91 1.53 24.89 -3.80
N GLY A 92 2.68 24.87 -4.48
CA GLY A 92 3.94 25.42 -4.02
C GLY A 92 4.24 26.77 -4.64
N ASP A 93 4.92 27.64 -3.88
CA ASP A 93 5.26 28.99 -4.35
C ASP A 93 6.58 29.05 -5.16
N THR A 94 7.39 27.99 -5.08
CA THR A 94 8.72 27.91 -5.72
C THR A 94 9.00 26.50 -6.26
N PRO A 95 9.80 26.36 -7.33
CA PRO A 95 10.25 25.05 -7.78
C PRO A 95 10.93 24.24 -6.68
N GLN A 96 10.57 22.96 -6.58
CA GLN A 96 11.10 22.02 -5.58
C GLN A 96 11.75 20.83 -6.27
N THR A 97 12.71 20.19 -5.62
CA THR A 97 13.40 19.01 -6.16
C THR A 97 12.77 17.74 -5.61
N TRP A 98 12.06 17.02 -6.47
CA TRP A 98 11.38 15.78 -6.16
C TRP A 98 12.28 14.59 -6.44
N THR A 99 12.18 13.57 -5.60
CA THR A 99 13.01 12.37 -5.68
C THR A 99 12.16 11.13 -5.58
N GLY A 100 12.35 10.21 -6.50
CA GLY A 100 11.75 8.87 -6.49
C GLY A 100 12.01 8.14 -7.81
N PRO A 101 11.54 6.89 -7.95
CA PRO A 101 11.59 6.21 -9.24
C PRO A 101 10.59 6.80 -10.24
N GLN A 102 10.88 6.61 -11.53
CA GLN A 102 9.86 6.84 -12.57
C GLN A 102 8.69 5.87 -12.38
N LEU A 103 7.47 6.32 -12.71
CA LEU A 103 6.27 5.48 -12.67
C LEU A 103 6.43 4.23 -13.56
N SER A 104 7.08 4.38 -14.72
CA SER A 104 7.44 3.29 -15.63
C SER A 104 8.28 2.20 -14.96
N ALA A 105 9.24 2.58 -14.11
CA ALA A 105 10.10 1.65 -13.38
C ALA A 105 9.34 0.89 -12.28
N VAL A 106 8.40 1.56 -11.60
CA VAL A 106 7.52 0.91 -10.61
C VAL A 106 6.62 -0.13 -11.28
N LEU A 107 6.00 0.21 -12.41
CA LEU A 107 5.18 -0.71 -13.19
C LEU A 107 5.99 -1.90 -13.73
N ALA A 108 7.20 -1.65 -14.22
CA ALA A 108 8.11 -2.72 -14.66
C ALA A 108 8.51 -3.65 -13.51
N ALA A 109 8.81 -3.11 -12.32
CA ALA A 109 9.12 -3.89 -11.12
C ALA A 109 7.93 -4.73 -10.62
N ALA A 110 6.71 -4.25 -10.85
CA ALA A 110 5.48 -5.00 -10.57
C ALA A 110 5.21 -6.11 -11.60
N GLY A 111 5.86 -6.08 -12.77
CA GLY A 111 5.64 -7.02 -13.86
C GLY A 111 4.61 -6.57 -14.89
N ALA A 112 4.29 -5.28 -14.94
CA ALA A 112 3.40 -4.66 -15.93
C ALA A 112 4.11 -3.53 -16.72
N PRO A 113 5.24 -3.81 -17.40
CA PRO A 113 5.94 -2.77 -18.16
C PRO A 113 5.08 -2.26 -19.33
N GLY A 114 5.06 -0.94 -19.53
CA GLY A 114 4.36 -0.30 -20.66
C GLY A 114 2.83 -0.25 -20.53
N SER A 115 2.28 -0.56 -19.35
CA SER A 115 0.85 -0.39 -19.06
C SER A 115 0.50 1.07 -18.78
N GLY A 116 -0.79 1.40 -18.89
CA GLY A 116 -1.34 2.57 -18.22
C GLY A 116 -1.39 2.34 -16.71
N ALA A 117 -1.71 3.40 -15.96
CA ALA A 117 -1.80 3.33 -14.51
C ALA A 117 -2.98 4.15 -13.99
N ARG A 118 -3.79 3.57 -13.10
CA ARG A 118 -4.70 4.33 -12.24
C ARG A 118 -4.12 4.43 -10.84
N LEU A 119 -3.78 5.63 -10.40
CA LEU A 119 -3.22 5.88 -9.07
C LEU A 119 -4.35 6.24 -8.10
N THR A 120 -4.41 5.58 -6.94
CA THR A 120 -5.39 5.86 -5.89
C THR A 120 -4.71 6.39 -4.63
N ALA A 121 -5.20 7.52 -4.15
CA ALA A 121 -4.77 8.17 -2.91
C ALA A 121 -5.58 7.72 -1.69
N TYR A 122 -5.05 7.96 -0.49
CA TYR A 122 -5.73 7.57 0.77
C TYR A 122 -7.11 8.20 0.98
N ASP A 123 -7.37 9.38 0.42
CA ASP A 123 -8.68 10.04 0.48
C ASP A 123 -9.68 9.44 -0.53
N GLY A 124 -9.21 8.60 -1.46
CA GLY A 124 -10.00 7.98 -2.52
C GLY A 124 -9.95 8.74 -3.84
N TYR A 125 -9.14 9.80 -3.93
CA TYR A 125 -8.89 10.47 -5.19
C TYR A 125 -8.15 9.54 -6.15
N GLN A 126 -8.56 9.55 -7.42
CA GLN A 126 -8.03 8.67 -8.46
C GLN A 126 -7.70 9.46 -9.72
N VAL A 127 -6.53 9.17 -10.29
CA VAL A 127 -6.11 9.69 -11.59
C VAL A 127 -5.69 8.55 -12.49
N GLU A 128 -6.02 8.65 -13.77
CA GLU A 128 -5.57 7.73 -14.81
C GLU A 128 -4.49 8.39 -15.63
N VAL A 129 -3.42 7.65 -15.86
CA VAL A 129 -2.29 8.06 -16.69
C VAL A 129 -2.13 7.03 -17.81
N SER A 130 -2.18 7.49 -19.06
CA SER A 130 -2.07 6.60 -20.20
C SER A 130 -0.65 6.05 -20.34
N ALA A 131 -0.50 4.86 -20.94
CA ALA A 131 0.82 4.29 -21.23
C ALA A 131 1.67 5.23 -22.11
N GLU A 132 1.02 5.99 -23.01
CA GLU A 132 1.67 6.96 -23.88
C GLU A 132 2.25 8.13 -23.07
N ASP A 133 1.47 8.72 -22.16
CA ASP A 133 1.93 9.83 -21.31
C ASP A 133 3.04 9.37 -20.35
N ILE A 134 2.93 8.15 -19.80
CA ILE A 134 3.98 7.58 -18.94
C ILE A 134 5.29 7.43 -19.72
N ALA A 135 5.22 6.92 -20.95
CA ALA A 135 6.39 6.72 -21.79
C ALA A 135 6.97 8.03 -22.32
N ARG A 136 6.13 9.04 -22.52
CA ARG A 136 6.51 10.32 -23.10
C ARG A 136 7.11 11.29 -22.09
N PHE A 137 6.46 11.45 -20.95
CA PHE A 137 6.80 12.46 -19.95
C PHE A 137 7.53 11.88 -18.75
N GLU A 138 7.64 10.55 -18.65
CA GLU A 138 8.40 9.86 -17.59
C GLU A 138 8.12 10.39 -16.16
N PRO A 139 6.84 10.52 -15.74
CA PRO A 139 6.51 11.13 -14.46
C PRO A 139 7.13 10.35 -13.29
N VAL A 140 7.51 11.09 -12.24
CA VAL A 140 8.21 10.56 -11.08
C VAL A 140 7.21 10.26 -9.97
N LEU A 141 7.23 9.02 -9.45
CA LEU A 141 6.53 8.68 -8.22
C LEU A 141 7.42 9.07 -7.03
N ALA A 142 7.35 10.32 -6.64
CA ALA A 142 8.26 10.89 -5.65
C ALA A 142 7.92 10.44 -4.23
N HIS A 143 8.95 10.13 -3.45
CA HIS A 143 8.88 9.80 -2.03
C HIS A 143 9.69 10.77 -1.16
N ALA A 144 10.34 11.77 -1.77
CA ALA A 144 11.02 12.85 -1.09
C ALA A 144 10.96 14.16 -1.89
N VAL A 145 11.01 15.29 -1.17
CA VAL A 145 11.09 16.65 -1.71
C VAL A 145 12.19 17.42 -0.99
N ASP A 146 13.06 18.08 -1.76
CA ASP A 146 14.22 18.84 -1.26
C ASP A 146 15.08 18.03 -0.27
N GLY A 147 15.27 16.74 -0.58
CA GLY A 147 16.04 15.80 0.25
C GLY A 147 15.33 15.32 1.51
N ARG A 148 14.08 15.73 1.77
CA ARG A 148 13.27 15.29 2.91
C ARG A 148 12.23 14.27 2.48
N GLY A 149 12.12 13.15 3.19
CA GLY A 149 11.09 12.14 2.93
C GLY A 149 9.69 12.71 3.12
N LEU A 150 8.75 12.28 2.27
CA LEU A 150 7.35 12.68 2.36
C LEU A 150 6.67 11.93 3.51
N VAL A 151 6.01 12.68 4.39
CA VAL A 151 5.33 12.12 5.57
C VAL A 151 3.86 11.90 5.25
N THR A 152 3.32 10.76 5.70
CA THR A 152 1.88 10.49 5.66
C THR A 152 1.12 11.56 6.45
N GLY A 153 0.20 12.27 5.79
CA GLY A 153 -0.54 13.41 6.36
C GLY A 153 -0.11 14.78 5.80
N GLU A 154 1.04 14.84 5.13
CA GLU A 154 1.41 15.94 4.23
C GLU A 154 1.19 15.47 2.77
N LEU A 155 2.25 15.38 1.96
CA LEU A 155 2.20 14.92 0.56
C LEU A 155 2.51 13.42 0.41
N GLY A 156 2.81 12.73 1.52
CA GLY A 156 3.33 11.37 1.52
C GLY A 156 2.27 10.28 1.65
N PRO A 157 2.67 9.01 1.44
CA PRO A 157 4.05 8.54 1.25
C PRO A 157 4.59 8.76 -0.17
N PHE A 158 3.70 8.89 -1.15
CA PHE A 158 4.06 9.10 -2.54
C PHE A 158 3.17 10.15 -3.21
N ILE A 159 3.77 10.90 -4.13
CA ILE A 159 3.08 11.87 -5.00
C ILE A 159 3.54 11.65 -6.45
N LEU A 160 2.61 11.76 -7.40
CA LEU A 160 2.95 11.78 -8.81
C LEU A 160 3.39 13.19 -9.21
N VAL A 161 4.62 13.30 -9.69
CA VAL A 161 5.24 14.56 -10.08
C VAL A 161 5.48 14.53 -11.58
N TRP A 162 5.13 15.61 -12.26
CA TRP A 162 5.25 15.77 -13.70
C TRP A 162 6.37 16.75 -14.07
N PRO A 163 7.09 16.59 -15.20
CA PRO A 163 8.17 17.48 -15.62
C PRO A 163 7.64 18.80 -16.21
N ARG A 164 6.68 19.46 -15.55
CA ARG A 164 6.05 20.69 -16.07
C ARG A 164 7.06 21.81 -16.31
N GLY A 165 8.05 21.95 -15.42
CA GLY A 165 9.11 22.94 -15.58
C GLY A 165 10.13 22.64 -16.70
N GLU A 166 10.10 21.44 -17.30
CA GLU A 166 11.09 20.98 -18.28
C GLU A 166 10.48 20.77 -19.68
N ASP A 167 9.17 20.52 -19.77
CA ASP A 167 8.45 20.29 -21.03
C ASP A 167 7.31 21.31 -21.24
N PRO A 168 7.43 22.23 -22.22
CA PRO A 168 6.40 23.22 -22.53
C PRO A 168 5.04 22.63 -22.92
N GLU A 169 4.96 21.36 -23.32
CA GLU A 169 3.68 20.71 -23.60
C GLU A 169 2.84 20.52 -22.33
N LEU A 170 3.47 20.56 -21.16
CA LEU A 170 2.82 20.44 -19.87
C LEU A 170 2.48 21.80 -19.25
N ASP A 171 2.80 22.93 -19.89
CA ASP A 171 2.52 24.28 -19.38
C ASP A 171 1.05 24.46 -19.01
N ASP A 172 0.13 23.94 -19.82
CA ASP A 172 -1.33 24.00 -19.62
C ASP A 172 -1.91 22.69 -19.03
N MET A 173 -1.07 21.80 -18.51
CA MET A 173 -1.52 20.54 -17.91
C MET A 173 -2.44 20.81 -16.71
N ASN A 174 -3.46 19.97 -16.54
CA ASN A 174 -4.36 20.05 -15.38
C ASN A 174 -3.64 19.65 -14.08
N ASP A 175 -3.68 20.53 -13.09
CA ASP A 175 -3.06 20.34 -11.77
C ASP A 175 -3.65 19.13 -11.02
N ASP A 176 -4.88 18.73 -11.34
CA ASP A 176 -5.54 17.53 -10.82
C ASP A 176 -4.73 16.23 -11.04
N LEU A 177 -3.84 16.20 -12.03
CA LEU A 177 -2.98 15.03 -12.30
C LEU A 177 -1.86 14.83 -11.25
N TRP A 178 -1.70 15.77 -10.32
CA TRP A 178 -0.75 15.70 -9.22
C TRP A 178 -1.36 15.03 -7.99
N VAL A 179 -1.57 13.72 -8.09
CA VAL A 179 -2.12 12.91 -7.00
C VAL A 179 -1.08 12.70 -5.89
N TRP A 180 -1.45 13.00 -4.65
CA TRP A 180 -0.64 12.81 -3.45
C TRP A 180 -1.21 11.74 -2.51
N GLY A 181 -0.39 11.20 -1.62
CA GLY A 181 -0.81 10.13 -0.72
C GLY A 181 -1.20 8.84 -1.44
N VAL A 182 -0.53 8.55 -2.57
CA VAL A 182 -0.77 7.35 -3.37
C VAL A 182 -0.40 6.12 -2.54
N PHE A 183 -1.30 5.13 -2.51
CA PHE A 183 -1.05 3.84 -1.83
C PHE A 183 -1.36 2.63 -2.71
N VAL A 184 -2.11 2.82 -3.80
CA VAL A 184 -2.40 1.78 -4.80
C VAL A 184 -2.22 2.33 -6.21
N ILE A 185 -1.70 1.48 -7.10
CA ILE A 185 -1.62 1.72 -8.55
C ILE A 185 -2.26 0.52 -9.25
N GLU A 186 -3.25 0.75 -10.12
CA GLU A 186 -3.84 -0.29 -10.96
C GLU A 186 -3.27 -0.21 -12.37
N ALA A 187 -2.57 -1.25 -12.82
CA ALA A 187 -2.05 -1.33 -14.18
C ALA A 187 -3.13 -1.82 -15.16
N PHE A 188 -3.25 -1.18 -16.32
CA PHE A 188 -4.22 -1.54 -17.37
C PHE A 188 -3.65 -1.47 -18.79
#